data_AF-A0A365TFG7-F1
#
_entry.id   AF-A0A365TFG7-F1
#
_cell.length_a   1.000
_cell.length_b   1.000
_cell.length_c   1.000
_cell.angle_alpha   90.00
_cell.angle_beta   90.00
_cell.angle_gamma   90.00
#
_symmetry.space_group_name_H-M   'P 1'
#
loop_
_entity.id
_entity.type
_entity.pdbx_description
1 polymer ?
#
loop_
_entity_poly.entity_id
_entity_poly.type
_entity_poly.pdbx_seq_one_letter_code
_entity_poly.pdbx_strand_id
1 'polypeptide(L)' 'MNAKATVLTILGATVALLGTLWVVQGLGIVRIAPILCVADCEPIAGRSAQWTVIGVLVSFVGIVIIRAGLRLVN' A
#
# COMPACT_ATOMS: atom_id res chain seq x y z
N MET A 1 -15.79 17.68 15.52
CA MET A 1 -14.88 16.75 14.81
C MET A 1 -13.45 17.16 15.10
N ASN A 2 -12.62 16.26 15.64
CA ASN A 2 -11.20 16.53 15.86
C ASN A 2 -10.49 16.48 14.49
N ALA A 3 -10.40 17.61 13.79
CA ALA A 3 -9.93 17.68 12.40
C ALA A 3 -8.57 16.99 12.21
N LYS A 4 -7.67 17.17 13.18
CA LYS A 4 -6.36 16.50 13.21
C LYS A 4 -6.49 14.97 13.23
N ALA A 5 -7.40 14.44 14.03
CA ALA A 5 -7.60 13.00 14.13
C ALA A 5 -8.25 12.42 12.86
N THR A 6 -9.20 13.15 12.27
CA THR A 6 -9.79 12.78 10.98
C THR A 6 -8.74 12.73 9.87
N VAL A 7 -7.89 13.76 9.77
CA VAL A 7 -6.79 13.81 8.80
C VAL A 7 -5.82 12.64 8.98
N LEU A 8 -5.39 12.36 10.21
CA LEU A 8 -4.50 11.23 10.50
C LEU A 8 -5.15 9.89 10.13
N THR A 9 -6.44 9.71 10.43
CA THR A 9 -7.15 8.46 10.14
C THR A 9 -7.26 8.23 8.63
N ILE A 10 -7.61 9.27 7.85
CA ILE A 10 -7.69 9.19 6.39
C ILE A 10 -6.32 8.90 5.79
N LEU A 11 -5.29 9.65 6.20
CA LEU A 11 -3.94 9.47 5.71
C LEU A 11 -3.43 8.05 6.00
N GLY A 12 -3.61 7.58 7.23
CA GLY A 12 -3.22 6.23 7.62
C GLY A 12 -3.96 5.14 6.85
N ALA A 13 -5.26 5.33 6.56
CA ALA A 13 -6.05 4.42 5.73
C ALA A 13 -5.53 4.36 4.29
N THR A 14 -5.24 5.51 3.68
CA THR A 14 -4.66 5.57 2.32
C THR A 14 -3.31 4.86 2.27
N VAL A 15 -2.43 5.12 3.23
CA VAL A 15 -1.10 4.48 3.32
C VAL A 15 -1.24 2.96 3.52
N ALA A 16 -2.15 2.53 4.40
CA ALA A 16 -2.38 1.11 4.65
C ALA A 16 -2.89 0.36 3.42
N LEU A 17 -3.82 0.97 2.66
CA LEU A 17 -4.35 0.41 1.42
C LEU A 17 -3.28 0.35 0.33
N LEU A 18 -2.48 1.40 0.16
CA LEU A 18 -1.35 1.41 -0.79
C LEU A 18 -0.32 0.34 -0.48
N GLY A 19 0.07 0.18 0.79
CA GLY A 19 0.96 -0.90 1.22
C GLY A 19 0.39 -2.28 0.88
N THR A 20 -0.91 -2.48 1.11
CA THR A 20 -1.59 -3.74 0.83
C THR A 20 -1.59 -4.03 -0.68
N LEU A 21 -1.83 -3.02 -1.51
CA LEU A 21 -1.73 -3.14 -2.97
C LEU A 21 -0.32 -3.56 -3.40
N TRP A 22 0.73 -3.00 -2.80
CA TRP A 22 2.11 -3.40 -3.08
C TRP A 22 2.41 -4.83 -2.64
N VAL A 23 1.86 -5.29 -1.51
CA VAL A 23 1.97 -6.70 -1.09
C VAL A 23 1.34 -7.63 -2.13
N VAL A 24 0.11 -7.34 -2.53
CA VAL A 24 -0.65 -8.19 -3.46
C VAL A 24 0.01 -8.21 -4.86
N GLN A 25 0.57 -7.08 -5.31
CA GLN A 25 1.37 -6.99 -6.54
C GLN A 25 2.70 -7.74 -6.42
N GLY A 26 3.44 -7.55 -5.31
CA GLY A 26 4.71 -8.24 -5.07
C GLY A 26 4.57 -9.76 -4.97
N LEU A 27 3.45 -10.24 -4.40
CA LEU A 27 3.13 -11.67 -4.34
C LEU A 27 2.73 -12.25 -5.71
N GLY A 28 2.46 -11.40 -6.70
CA GLY A 28 1.98 -11.79 -8.03
C GLY A 28 0.51 -12.19 -8.05
N ILE A 29 -0.26 -11.88 -7.01
CA ILE A 29 -1.71 -12.16 -6.92
C ILE A 29 -2.47 -11.24 -7.89
N VAL A 30 -2.06 -9.96 -7.95
CA VAL A 30 -2.56 -9.01 -8.94
C VAL A 30 -1.45 -8.72 -9.93
N ARG A 31 -1.65 -9.16 -11.17
CA ARG A 31 -0.78 -8.88 -12.31
C ARG A 31 -1.38 -7.71 -13.08
N ILE A 32 -0.73 -6.56 -13.08
CA ILE A 32 -1.10 -5.45 -13.97
C ILE A 32 -0.33 -5.67 -15.26
N ALA A 33 -1.03 -6.08 -16.32
CA ALA A 33 -0.41 -6.24 -17.64
C ALA A 33 0.02 -4.86 -18.17
N PRO A 34 1.24 -4.72 -18.71
CA PRO A 34 1.63 -3.49 -19.37
C PRO A 34 0.71 -3.22 -20.57
N ILE A 35 0.16 -2.01 -20.65
CA ILE A 35 -0.79 -1.58 -21.68
C ILE A 35 -0.08 -1.33 -23.03
N LEU A 36 1.25 -1.19 -23.00
CA LEU A 36 2.13 -0.89 -24.14
C LEU A 36 3.19 -1.99 -24.28
N CYS A 37 2.90 -3.02 -25.08
CA CYS A 37 3.89 -4.01 -25.51
C CYS A 37 4.48 -3.54 -26.86
N VAL A 38 5.64 -2.88 -26.84
CA VAL A 38 6.33 -2.40 -28.07
C VAL A 38 7.70 -3.05 -28.27
N ALA A 39 8.33 -3.62 -27.25
CA ALA A 39 9.54 -4.43 -27.37
C ALA A 39 9.63 -5.38 -26.18
N ASP A 40 9.93 -6.65 -26.44
CA ASP A 40 10.14 -7.75 -25.47
C ASP A 40 9.14 -7.78 -24.31
N CYS A 41 8.00 -8.45 -24.53
CA CYS A 41 7.00 -8.71 -23.50
C CYS A 41 7.49 -9.78 -22.49
N GLU A 42 8.66 -9.59 -21.91
CA GLU A 42 9.02 -10.23 -20.64
C GLU A 42 8.22 -9.51 -19.56
N PRO A 43 7.36 -10.18 -18.78
CA PRO A 43 6.60 -9.52 -17.72
C PRO A 43 7.58 -8.96 -16.68
N ILE A 44 7.86 -7.65 -16.76
CA ILE A 44 8.60 -6.91 -15.71
C ILE A 44 7.91 -7.10 -14.34
N ALA A 45 6.62 -7.43 -14.34
CA ALA A 45 5.83 -7.82 -13.18
C ALA A 45 5.94 -9.33 -12.83
N GLY A 46 7.17 -9.83 -12.64
CA GLY A 46 7.43 -11.08 -11.92
C GLY A 46 7.12 -10.94 -10.42
N ARG A 47 6.92 -12.06 -9.70
CA ARG A 47 6.80 -12.03 -8.22
C ARG A 47 8.03 -11.29 -7.66
N SER A 48 7.82 -10.21 -6.92
CA SER A 48 8.89 -9.36 -6.42
C SER A 48 8.86 -9.31 -4.90
N ALA A 49 9.83 -9.98 -4.29
CA ALA A 49 10.03 -9.97 -2.85
C ALA A 49 10.25 -8.55 -2.32
N GLN A 50 10.92 -7.68 -3.09
CA GLN A 50 11.17 -6.28 -2.72
C GLN A 50 9.86 -5.51 -2.56
N TRP A 51 8.94 -5.59 -3.54
CA TRP A 51 7.64 -4.93 -3.45
C TRP A 51 6.77 -5.50 -2.33
N THR A 52 6.85 -6.81 -2.06
CA THR A 52 6.16 -7.41 -0.92
C THR A 52 6.67 -6.86 0.41
N VAL A 53 7.98 -6.78 0.62
CA VAL A 53 8.57 -6.25 1.86
C VAL A 53 8.21 -4.77 2.07
N ILE A 54 8.35 -3.96 1.02
CA ILE A 54 7.98 -2.53 1.06
C ILE A 54 6.48 -2.39 1.39
N GLY A 55 5.63 -3.18 0.73
CA GLY A 55 4.20 -3.19 0.98
C GLY A 55 3.85 -3.51 2.43
N VAL A 56 4.47 -4.52 3.02
CA VAL A 56 4.25 -4.90 4.43
C VAL A 56 4.64 -3.75 5.38
N LEU A 57 5.81 -3.15 5.17
CA LEU A 57 6.28 -2.03 6.00
C LEU A 57 5.33 -0.83 5.89
N VAL A 58 4.91 -0.49 4.68
CA VAL A 58 4.00 0.64 4.43
C VAL A 58 2.62 0.37 5.03
N SER A 59 2.08 -0.84 4.87
CA SER A 59 0.84 -1.25 5.51
C SER A 59 0.91 -1.11 7.02
N PHE A 60 2.01 -1.54 7.63
CA PHE A 60 2.23 -1.43 9.07
C PHE A 60 2.27 0.03 9.54
N VAL A 61 3.00 0.90 8.82
CA VAL A 61 3.05 2.33 9.12
C VAL A 61 1.65 2.96 9.01
N GLY A 62 0.88 2.63 7.99
CA GLY A 62 -0.50 3.10 7.84
C GLY A 62 -1.39 2.73 9.03
N ILE A 63 -1.30 1.48 9.52
CA ILE A 63 -2.03 1.01 10.70
C ILE A 63 -1.62 1.78 11.96
N VAL A 64 -0.33 2.03 12.15
CA VAL A 64 0.18 2.81 13.30
C VAL A 64 -0.36 4.25 13.26
N ILE A 65 -0.41 4.87 12.09
CA ILE A 65 -0.98 6.22 11.89
C ILE A 65 -2.47 6.24 12.23
N ILE A 66 -3.25 5.25 11.75
CA ILE A 66 -4.68 5.12 12.11
C ILE A 66 -4.83 5.02 13.62
N ARG A 67 -4.06 4.14 14.27
CA ARG A 67 -4.12 3.95 15.73
C ARG A 67 -3.77 5.23 16.50
N ALA A 68 -2.82 6.02 15.99
CA ALA A 68 -2.51 7.34 16.55
C ALA A 68 -3.67 8.33 16.37
N GLY A 69 -4.32 8.34 15.21
CA GLY A 69 -5.52 9.14 14.95
C GLY A 69 -6.67 8.79 15.88
N LEU A 70 -6.98 7.51 16.06
CA LEU A 70 -8.04 7.02 16.95
C LEU A 70 -7.78 7.38 18.42
N ARG A 71 -6.52 7.29 18.88
CA ARG A 71 -6.12 7.72 20.23
C ARG A 71 -6.23 9.22 20.48
N LEU A 72 -6.36 10.04 19.45
CA LEU A 72 -6.61 11.48 19.58
C LEU A 72 -8.10 11.82 19.59
N VAL A 73 -8.96 10.89 19.18
CA VAL A 73 -10.42 11.05 19.25
C VAL A 73 -10.97 10.62 20.61
N ASN A 74 -10.42 9.54 21.16
CA ASN A 74 -10.82 8.94 22.44
C ASN A 74 -10.15 9.63 23.62
#